data_AF-A0A9N8J498-F1
#
_entry.id   AF-A0A9N8J498-F1
#
_cell.length_a   1.000
_cell.length_b   1.000
_cell.length_c   1.000
_cell.angle_alpha   90.00
_cell.angle_beta   90.00
_cell.angle_gamma   90.00
#
_symmetry.space_group_name_H-M   'P 1'
#
loop_
_entity.id
_entity.type
_entity.pdbx_description
1 polymer ?
#
loop_
_entity_poly.entity_id
_entity_poly.type
_entity_poly.pdbx_seq_one_letter_code
_entity_poly.pdbx_strand_id
1 'polypeptide(L)'
;MNLKIAVLPGDGIGPEVIAQAKKALYAIGEVYNHEFVFEEALMGAIAIDKTGNPLPEQTLNLCLNTDAVLFGAIGDPKYDNNPNAKVRPEQGLLKLRKELGLFANIRPIKPYKALVDASPLKREIIEGADFTIFRELTGGAYFGAKTLNEEGTHASDLCEYSEEEITRIAHLAFKSAQNRRKKLTMVDKANVLETSRLWRKVVQKVGESYPDVLLDFLFVDNAAMQIILNPKQFDVILTENLFGDILSDEASVITGSIGLLASASLGEKNALFEPIHGSYPQAKGKNIANPIASILSAAMLLEHFGLFTEANVIYKAIEKAIEYKVVTVDLKPDSKFGTNEVGEFVSNVIFSKDDLLYFRNDNVHIGQSTIV
;
A
#
# COMPACT_ATOMS: atom_id res chain seq x y z
N MET A 1 10.37 4.15 -21.36
CA MET A 1 11.32 4.40 -20.22
C MET A 1 12.09 3.12 -19.94
N ASN A 2 13.26 3.20 -19.31
CA ASN A 2 13.96 2.03 -18.79
C ASN A 2 14.07 2.21 -17.26
N LEU A 3 13.47 1.29 -16.50
CA LEU A 3 13.44 1.33 -15.04
C LEU A 3 13.97 0.01 -14.46
N LYS A 4 14.87 0.12 -13.50
CA LYS A 4 15.34 -0.98 -12.65
C LYS A 4 14.50 -1.04 -11.39
N ILE A 5 13.89 -2.18 -11.13
CA ILE A 5 12.97 -2.39 -10.01
C ILE A 5 13.54 -3.50 -9.13
N ALA A 6 13.87 -3.16 -7.88
CA ALA A 6 14.14 -4.16 -6.85
C ALA A 6 12.84 -4.83 -6.47
N VAL A 7 12.78 -6.16 -6.58
CA VAL A 7 11.61 -6.95 -6.23
C VAL A 7 11.89 -7.70 -4.95
N LEU A 8 11.04 -7.50 -3.96
CA LEU A 8 11.12 -8.15 -2.65
C LEU A 8 9.85 -8.98 -2.44
N PRO A 9 9.81 -10.23 -2.94
CA PRO A 9 8.61 -11.08 -2.84
C PRO A 9 8.19 -11.33 -1.39
N GLY A 10 9.18 -11.51 -0.51
CA GLY A 10 8.98 -11.77 0.91
C GLY A 10 8.38 -13.14 1.21
N ASP A 11 7.43 -13.17 2.15
CA ASP A 11 6.91 -14.37 2.81
C ASP A 11 5.47 -14.72 2.38
N GLY A 12 5.03 -15.93 2.71
CA GLY A 12 3.65 -16.37 2.50
C GLY A 12 3.19 -16.28 1.03
N ILE A 13 2.10 -15.54 0.79
CA ILE A 13 1.53 -15.28 -0.55
C ILE A 13 2.30 -14.24 -1.36
N GLY A 14 3.24 -13.52 -0.74
CA GLY A 14 3.99 -12.42 -1.36
C GLY A 14 4.57 -12.77 -2.75
N PRO A 15 5.25 -13.93 -2.92
CA PRO A 15 5.71 -14.37 -4.23
C PRO A 15 4.62 -14.56 -5.30
N GLU A 16 3.44 -15.07 -4.93
CA GLU A 16 2.35 -15.33 -5.87
C GLU A 16 1.74 -14.02 -6.40
N VAL A 17 1.51 -13.05 -5.52
CA VAL A 17 0.90 -11.77 -5.87
C VAL A 17 1.88 -10.85 -6.60
N ILE A 18 3.16 -10.86 -6.22
CA ILE A 18 4.22 -10.10 -6.90
C ILE A 18 4.46 -10.60 -8.32
N ALA A 19 4.36 -11.91 -8.55
CA ALA A 19 4.42 -12.45 -9.90
C ALA A 19 3.34 -11.85 -10.82
N GLN A 20 2.13 -11.59 -10.31
CA GLN A 20 1.07 -10.96 -11.10
C GLN A 20 1.28 -9.45 -11.29
N ALA A 21 1.83 -8.76 -10.30
CA ALA A 21 2.22 -7.35 -10.45
C ALA A 21 3.31 -7.17 -11.53
N LYS A 22 4.34 -8.03 -11.53
CA LYS A 22 5.36 -8.09 -12.59
C LYS A 22 4.74 -8.39 -13.95
N LYS A 23 3.77 -9.31 -14.03
CA LYS A 23 3.04 -9.64 -15.26
C LYS A 23 2.30 -8.42 -15.83
N ALA A 24 1.63 -7.64 -14.97
CA ALA A 24 0.97 -6.40 -15.39
C ALA A 24 1.96 -5.34 -15.90
N LEU A 25 3.08 -5.13 -15.19
CA LEU A 25 4.14 -4.23 -15.63
C LEU A 25 4.76 -4.67 -16.96
N TYR A 26 4.98 -5.96 -17.15
CA TYR A 26 5.48 -6.51 -18.40
C TYR A 26 4.52 -6.21 -19.56
N ALA A 27 3.22 -6.43 -19.39
CA ALA A 27 2.21 -6.10 -20.40
C ALA A 27 2.20 -4.60 -20.75
N ILE A 28 2.33 -3.71 -19.75
CA ILE A 28 2.50 -2.28 -19.98
C ILE A 28 3.78 -1.99 -20.78
N GLY A 29 4.88 -2.65 -20.43
CA GLY A 29 6.18 -2.49 -21.10
C GLY A 29 6.10 -2.80 -22.59
N GLU A 30 5.46 -3.92 -22.94
CA GLU A 30 5.24 -4.31 -24.34
C GLU A 30 4.31 -3.34 -25.09
N VAL A 31 3.20 -2.91 -24.49
CA VAL A 31 2.19 -2.07 -25.16
C VAL A 31 2.66 -0.63 -25.36
N TYR A 32 3.43 -0.10 -24.40
CA TYR A 32 3.85 1.31 -24.37
C TYR A 32 5.34 1.50 -24.63
N ASN A 33 6.07 0.42 -24.95
CA ASN A 33 7.51 0.43 -25.23
C ASN A 33 8.35 0.97 -24.05
N HIS A 34 8.10 0.40 -22.86
CA HIS A 34 8.96 0.56 -21.68
C HIS A 34 9.70 -0.74 -21.38
N GLU A 35 10.91 -0.59 -20.84
CA GLU A 35 11.73 -1.69 -20.36
C GLU A 35 11.72 -1.66 -18.83
N PHE A 36 11.28 -2.75 -18.21
CA PHE A 36 11.32 -2.94 -16.76
C PHE A 36 12.28 -4.08 -16.44
N VAL A 37 13.39 -3.77 -15.78
CA VAL A 37 14.39 -4.75 -15.34
C VAL A 37 14.11 -5.10 -13.88
N PHE A 38 13.76 -6.35 -13.61
CA PHE A 38 13.44 -6.82 -12.27
C PHE A 38 14.63 -7.56 -11.66
N GLU A 39 15.08 -7.10 -10.50
CA GLU A 39 16.13 -7.77 -9.72
C GLU A 39 15.54 -8.22 -8.38
N GLU A 40 15.51 -9.53 -8.12
CA GLU A 40 14.90 -10.09 -6.92
C GLU A 40 15.89 -10.23 -5.76
N ALA A 41 15.45 -9.90 -4.55
CA ALA A 41 16.24 -10.10 -3.33
C ALA A 41 15.40 -10.64 -2.16
N LEU A 42 16.10 -11.20 -1.17
CA LEU A 42 15.49 -11.84 -0.01
C LEU A 42 15.17 -10.82 1.07
N MET A 43 13.99 -10.93 1.68
CA MET A 43 13.60 -10.15 2.84
C MET A 43 12.56 -10.91 3.69
N GLY A 44 12.52 -10.66 5.00
CA GLY A 44 11.53 -11.26 5.90
C GLY A 44 11.96 -12.61 6.48
N ALA A 45 10.99 -13.46 6.81
CA ALA A 45 11.22 -14.78 7.38
C ALA A 45 12.11 -15.65 6.47
N ILE A 46 11.89 -15.62 5.16
CA ILE A 46 12.73 -16.34 4.19
C ILE A 46 14.20 -15.88 4.23
N ALA A 47 14.45 -14.60 4.49
CA ALA A 47 15.81 -14.08 4.63
C ALA A 47 16.44 -14.51 5.96
N ILE A 48 15.68 -14.48 7.06
CA ILE A 48 16.13 -15.02 8.36
C ILE A 48 16.52 -16.48 8.22
N ASP A 49 15.69 -17.30 7.56
CA ASP A 49 15.95 -18.73 7.42
C ASP A 49 17.19 -19.05 6.60
N LYS A 50 17.49 -18.23 5.59
CA LYS A 50 18.65 -18.42 4.71
C LYS A 50 19.93 -17.77 5.22
N THR A 51 19.83 -16.66 5.94
CA THR A 51 20.99 -15.79 6.23
C THR A 51 21.13 -15.40 7.70
N GLY A 52 20.12 -15.70 8.53
CA GLY A 52 20.04 -15.23 9.92
C GLY A 52 19.61 -13.76 10.07
N ASN A 53 19.38 -13.03 8.97
CA ASN A 53 19.06 -11.61 8.96
C ASN A 53 17.77 -11.33 8.15
N PRO A 54 16.77 -10.59 8.69
CA PRO A 54 15.53 -10.26 7.98
C PRO A 54 15.74 -9.28 6.82
N LEU A 55 16.84 -8.51 6.83
CA LEU A 55 17.25 -7.62 5.76
C LEU A 55 18.76 -7.78 5.50
N PRO A 56 19.15 -8.72 4.64
CA PRO A 56 20.54 -8.89 4.22
C PRO A 56 21.09 -7.60 3.61
N GLU A 57 22.39 -7.33 3.80
CA GLU A 57 23.04 -6.13 3.28
C GLU A 57 22.97 -6.04 1.75
N GLN A 58 23.07 -7.18 1.07
CA GLN A 58 22.90 -7.28 -0.38
C GLN A 58 21.51 -6.81 -0.83
N THR A 59 20.46 -7.13 -0.07
CA THR A 59 19.08 -6.67 -0.34
C THR A 59 18.98 -5.16 -0.20
N LEU A 60 19.55 -4.59 0.87
CA LEU A 60 19.54 -3.14 1.08
C LEU A 60 20.31 -2.41 -0.03
N ASN A 61 21.50 -2.92 -0.38
CA ASN A 61 22.31 -2.37 -1.47
C ASN A 61 21.57 -2.42 -2.80
N LEU A 62 20.86 -3.51 -3.10
CA LEU A 62 20.03 -3.58 -4.31
C LEU A 62 18.96 -2.47 -4.29
N CYS A 63 18.21 -2.34 -3.20
CA CYS A 63 17.14 -1.35 -3.09
C CYS A 63 17.67 0.08 -3.26
N LEU A 64 18.85 0.40 -2.71
CA LEU A 64 19.49 1.72 -2.85
C LEU A 64 20.00 2.03 -4.27
N ASN A 65 20.18 1.01 -5.12
CA ASN A 65 20.74 1.14 -6.47
C ASN A 65 19.71 0.87 -7.58
N THR A 66 18.42 0.86 -7.24
CA THR A 66 17.30 0.69 -8.18
C THR A 66 16.42 1.93 -8.18
N ASP A 67 15.61 2.10 -9.23
CA ASP A 67 14.74 3.27 -9.36
C ASP A 67 13.53 3.18 -8.42
N ALA A 68 13.05 1.97 -8.14
CA ALA A 68 11.95 1.70 -7.22
C ALA A 68 12.02 0.30 -6.61
N VAL A 69 11.33 0.12 -5.49
CA VAL A 69 11.15 -1.17 -4.82
C VAL A 69 9.69 -1.63 -4.98
N LEU A 70 9.48 -2.86 -5.45
CA LEU A 70 8.19 -3.54 -5.44
C LEU A 70 8.21 -4.65 -4.39
N PHE A 71 7.35 -4.54 -3.38
CA PHE A 71 7.38 -5.40 -2.21
C PHE A 71 6.08 -6.21 -2.08
N GLY A 72 6.20 -7.50 -1.75
CA GLY A 72 5.09 -8.43 -1.64
C GLY A 72 4.44 -8.40 -0.27
N ALA A 73 4.87 -9.29 0.62
CA ALA A 73 4.39 -9.34 1.99
C ALA A 73 5.47 -9.90 2.90
N ILE A 74 5.41 -9.62 4.20
CA ILE A 74 6.28 -10.23 5.20
C ILE A 74 5.48 -10.77 6.37
N GLY A 75 6.12 -11.65 7.13
CA GLY A 75 5.59 -12.19 8.37
C GLY A 75 5.37 -13.69 8.28
N ASP A 76 5.63 -14.37 9.39
CA ASP A 76 5.36 -15.80 9.54
C ASP A 76 4.98 -16.06 11.00
N PRO A 77 3.90 -16.79 11.30
CA PRO A 77 3.42 -17.11 12.64
C PRO A 77 4.49 -17.71 13.57
N LYS A 78 5.55 -18.30 12.99
CA LYS A 78 6.76 -18.74 13.69
C LYS A 78 7.42 -17.63 14.52
N TYR A 79 7.40 -16.39 14.04
CA TYR A 79 8.07 -15.24 14.69
C TYR A 79 7.11 -14.40 15.53
N ASP A 80 5.82 -14.38 15.20
CA ASP A 80 4.80 -13.55 15.89
C ASP A 80 4.55 -14.02 17.33
N ASN A 81 4.44 -15.33 17.54
CA ASN A 81 4.02 -15.91 18.82
C ASN A 81 5.15 -16.06 19.85
N ASN A 82 6.38 -15.66 19.52
CA ASN A 82 7.52 -15.77 20.42
C ASN A 82 7.90 -14.39 20.97
N PRO A 83 7.50 -14.02 22.21
CA PRO A 83 7.84 -12.73 22.80
C PRO A 83 9.36 -12.56 22.97
N ASN A 84 10.10 -13.65 23.05
CA ASN A 84 11.56 -13.68 23.21
C ASN A 84 12.32 -13.74 21.88
N ALA A 85 11.64 -13.65 20.74
CA ALA A 85 12.31 -13.64 19.43
C ALA A 85 13.22 -12.42 19.31
N LYS A 86 14.54 -12.68 19.26
CA LYS A 86 15.57 -11.65 19.09
C LYS A 86 15.50 -10.95 17.74
N VAL A 87 14.99 -11.65 16.73
CA VAL A 87 14.91 -11.20 15.33
C VAL A 87 13.52 -11.48 14.80
N ARG A 88 12.90 -10.47 14.20
CA ARG A 88 11.56 -10.56 13.62
C ARG A 88 11.55 -10.04 12.17
N PRO A 89 10.73 -10.58 11.26
CA PRO A 89 10.61 -10.09 9.88
C PRO A 89 10.34 -8.58 9.79
N GLU A 90 9.48 -8.05 10.65
CA GLU A 90 9.03 -6.65 10.66
C GLU A 90 10.17 -5.67 10.97
N GLN A 91 11.18 -6.11 11.74
CA GLN A 91 12.39 -5.31 11.98
C GLN A 91 13.13 -5.03 10.67
N GLY A 92 13.11 -5.97 9.72
CA GLY A 92 13.65 -5.77 8.39
C GLY A 92 12.92 -4.67 7.63
N LEU A 93 11.59 -4.65 7.67
CA LEU A 93 10.78 -3.63 6.96
C LEU A 93 10.95 -2.23 7.56
N LEU A 94 10.94 -2.13 8.89
CA LEU A 94 11.21 -0.85 9.56
C LEU A 94 12.62 -0.33 9.25
N LYS A 95 13.62 -1.22 9.25
CA LYS A 95 14.99 -0.88 8.86
C LYS A 95 15.06 -0.43 7.40
N LEU A 96 14.46 -1.17 6.47
CA LEU A 96 14.45 -0.82 5.04
C LEU A 96 13.85 0.57 4.81
N ARG A 97 12.67 0.85 5.39
CA ARG A 97 12.00 2.15 5.27
C ARG A 97 12.89 3.29 5.78
N LYS A 98 13.58 3.08 6.91
CA LYS A 98 14.51 4.05 7.48
C LYS A 98 15.73 4.29 6.59
N GLU A 99 16.41 3.23 6.16
CA GLU A 99 17.63 3.32 5.35
C GLU A 99 17.37 3.91 3.95
N LEU A 100 16.18 3.66 3.39
CA LEU A 100 15.74 4.27 2.13
C LEU A 100 15.19 5.70 2.31
N GLY A 101 14.98 6.15 3.56
CA GLY A 101 14.42 7.47 3.86
C GLY A 101 12.95 7.65 3.43
N LEU A 102 12.15 6.57 3.48
CA LEU A 102 10.77 6.55 3.01
C LEU A 102 9.82 7.13 4.06
N PHE A 103 9.72 8.46 4.13
CA PHE A 103 9.02 9.14 5.23
C PHE A 103 7.50 9.28 5.04
N ALA A 104 6.97 9.13 3.82
CA ALA A 104 5.55 9.32 3.54
C ALA A 104 4.90 8.03 3.03
N ASN A 105 4.00 7.44 3.80
CA ASN A 105 3.14 6.36 3.34
C ASN A 105 1.81 6.92 2.83
N ILE A 106 1.41 6.50 1.63
CA ILE A 106 0.25 6.98 0.91
C ILE A 106 -0.66 5.77 0.67
N ARG A 107 -1.89 5.83 1.20
CA ARG A 107 -2.89 4.77 1.09
C ARG A 107 -4.20 5.34 0.52
N PRO A 108 -4.48 5.13 -0.77
CA PRO A 108 -5.76 5.49 -1.38
C PRO A 108 -6.87 4.56 -0.88
N ILE A 109 -8.02 5.16 -0.54
CA ILE A 109 -9.21 4.47 -0.02
C ILE A 109 -10.37 4.79 -0.96
N LYS A 110 -10.74 3.80 -1.78
CA LYS A 110 -11.81 3.93 -2.77
C LYS A 110 -12.55 2.58 -2.93
N PRO A 111 -13.82 2.46 -2.49
CA PRO A 111 -14.65 1.30 -2.77
C PRO A 111 -14.97 1.22 -4.26
N TYR A 112 -14.91 0.02 -4.83
CA TYR A 112 -15.36 -0.25 -6.20
C TYR A 112 -16.88 -0.39 -6.23
N LYS A 113 -17.55 0.26 -7.19
CA LYS A 113 -19.02 0.25 -7.30
C LYS A 113 -19.62 -1.17 -7.29
N ALA A 114 -18.98 -2.11 -7.99
CA ALA A 114 -19.38 -3.50 -8.07
C ALA A 114 -19.12 -4.31 -6.78
N LEU A 115 -18.34 -3.78 -5.84
CA LEU A 115 -17.97 -4.42 -4.57
C LEU A 115 -18.49 -3.65 -3.34
N VAL A 116 -19.31 -2.60 -3.53
CA VAL A 116 -19.83 -1.80 -2.40
C VAL A 116 -20.58 -2.66 -1.38
N ASP A 117 -21.26 -3.71 -1.82
CA ASP A 117 -21.98 -4.64 -0.94
C ASP A 117 -21.05 -5.53 -0.08
N ALA A 118 -19.76 -5.59 -0.38
CA ALA A 118 -18.77 -6.26 0.47
C ALA A 118 -18.37 -5.39 1.68
N SER A 119 -18.67 -4.08 1.65
CA SER A 119 -18.43 -3.19 2.78
C SER A 119 -19.23 -3.62 4.01
N PRO A 120 -18.66 -3.54 5.22
CA PRO A 120 -19.43 -3.69 6.45
C PRO A 120 -20.39 -2.50 6.72
N LEU A 121 -20.26 -1.41 5.95
CA LEU A 121 -21.09 -0.22 6.08
C LEU A 121 -22.30 -0.27 5.14
N LYS A 122 -23.35 0.47 5.49
CA LYS A 122 -24.48 0.66 4.59
C LYS A 122 -24.04 1.36 3.30
N ARG A 123 -24.57 0.92 2.16
CA ARG A 123 -24.24 1.46 0.83
C ARG A 123 -24.26 2.99 0.78
N GLU A 124 -25.31 3.62 1.32
CA GLU A 124 -25.47 5.08 1.31
C GLU A 124 -24.39 5.85 2.09
N ILE A 125 -23.66 5.19 2.99
CA ILE A 125 -22.56 5.77 3.76
C ILE A 125 -21.25 5.70 2.95
N ILE A 126 -20.93 4.53 2.41
CA ILE A 126 -19.63 4.23 1.80
C ILE A 126 -19.56 4.55 0.31
N GLU A 127 -20.68 4.46 -0.43
CA GLU A 127 -20.70 4.68 -1.88
C GLU A 127 -20.28 6.11 -2.22
N GLY A 128 -19.23 6.24 -3.03
CA GLY A 128 -18.64 7.53 -3.41
C GLY A 128 -17.58 8.06 -2.44
N ALA A 129 -17.21 7.30 -1.39
CA ALA A 129 -16.00 7.60 -0.64
C ALA A 129 -14.78 7.50 -1.57
N ASP A 130 -13.85 8.46 -1.48
CA ASP A 130 -12.63 8.47 -2.27
C ASP A 130 -11.65 9.41 -1.58
N PHE A 131 -10.81 8.90 -0.69
CA PHE A 131 -9.85 9.73 0.02
C PHE A 131 -8.49 9.05 0.10
N THR A 132 -7.46 9.77 0.49
CA THR A 132 -6.11 9.23 0.61
C THR A 132 -5.52 9.61 1.96
N ILE A 133 -4.91 8.64 2.64
CA ILE A 133 -4.23 8.86 3.90
C ILE A 133 -2.74 9.01 3.64
N PHE A 134 -2.18 10.12 4.10
CA PHE A 134 -0.75 10.42 4.20
C PHE A 134 -0.33 10.20 5.66
N ARG A 135 0.44 9.14 5.86
CA ARG A 135 0.99 8.73 7.16
C ARG A 135 2.49 9.00 7.18
N GLU A 136 2.97 9.68 8.21
CA GLU A 136 4.42 9.74 8.47
C GLU A 136 4.94 8.34 8.83
N LEU A 137 6.05 7.91 8.22
CA LEU A 137 6.43 6.49 8.25
C LEU A 137 7.75 6.19 8.97
N THR A 138 8.56 7.20 9.29
CA THR A 138 9.95 7.06 9.76
C THR A 138 10.25 7.67 11.12
N GLY A 139 9.29 8.36 11.74
CA GLY A 139 9.41 9.00 13.05
C GLY A 139 8.34 8.55 14.04
N GLY A 140 8.16 9.34 15.10
CA GLY A 140 7.18 9.10 16.15
C GLY A 140 7.49 7.89 17.03
N ALA A 141 6.47 7.38 17.73
CA ALA A 141 6.60 6.33 18.73
C ALA A 141 7.23 5.01 18.22
N TYR A 142 7.26 4.79 16.91
CA TYR A 142 7.78 3.55 16.32
C TYR A 142 9.30 3.54 16.29
N PHE A 143 9.92 4.72 16.14
CA PHE A 143 11.36 4.88 15.99
C PHE A 143 12.03 5.56 17.19
N GLY A 144 11.24 6.15 18.10
CA GLY A 144 11.75 6.68 19.36
C GLY A 144 12.25 5.60 20.32
N ALA A 145 13.03 6.03 21.31
CA ALA A 145 13.66 5.15 22.29
C ALA A 145 12.64 4.27 23.02
N LYS A 146 13.00 2.99 23.18
CA LYS A 146 12.19 1.98 23.88
C LYS A 146 12.96 1.47 25.08
N THR A 147 12.36 1.55 26.26
CA THR A 147 13.00 1.11 27.50
C THR A 147 12.08 0.17 28.25
N LEU A 148 12.64 -0.91 28.79
CA LEU A 148 12.02 -1.75 29.81
C LEU A 148 13.00 -1.78 30.99
N ASN A 149 12.52 -1.50 32.21
CA ASN A 149 13.39 -1.58 33.39
C ASN A 149 13.84 -3.04 33.63
N GLU A 150 14.91 -3.23 34.41
CA GLU A 150 15.50 -4.55 34.67
C GLU A 150 14.51 -5.55 35.27
N GLU A 151 13.57 -5.07 36.09
CA GLU A 151 12.53 -5.89 36.73
C GLU A 151 11.39 -6.27 35.76
N GLY A 152 11.30 -5.65 34.58
CA GLY A 152 10.21 -5.86 33.63
C GLY A 152 8.85 -5.30 34.06
N THR A 153 8.82 -4.40 35.05
CA THR A 153 7.62 -3.83 35.67
C THR A 153 7.25 -2.43 35.14
N HIS A 154 8.14 -1.78 34.40
CA HIS A 154 7.95 -0.44 33.85
C HIS A 154 8.55 -0.33 32.45
N ALA A 155 7.75 0.11 31.48
CA ALA A 155 8.16 0.33 30.11
C ALA A 155 7.84 1.76 29.65
N SER A 156 8.64 2.28 28.72
CA SER A 156 8.39 3.56 28.07
C SER A 156 8.73 3.50 26.58
N ASP A 157 7.92 4.20 25.78
CA ASP A 157 8.11 4.41 24.35
C ASP A 157 8.09 5.91 24.08
N LEU A 158 9.21 6.47 23.64
CA LEU A 158 9.31 7.90 23.32
C LEU A 158 8.61 8.19 21.97
N CYS A 159 7.74 9.19 21.95
CA CYS A 159 7.18 9.75 20.72
C CYS A 159 7.76 11.16 20.51
N GLU A 160 8.49 11.35 19.41
CA GLU A 160 9.13 12.62 19.08
C GLU A 160 9.03 12.92 17.58
N TYR A 161 9.00 14.21 17.27
CA TYR A 161 8.96 14.75 15.92
C TYR A 161 9.69 16.09 15.88
N SER A 162 10.40 16.33 14.78
CA SER A 162 10.98 17.63 14.42
C SER A 162 10.09 18.40 13.44
N GLU A 163 10.29 19.72 13.35
CA GLU A 163 9.59 20.55 12.35
C GLU A 163 9.90 20.09 10.91
N GLU A 164 11.11 19.63 10.64
CA GLU A 164 11.52 19.14 9.31
C GLU A 164 10.75 17.88 8.90
N GLU A 165 10.64 16.89 9.79
CA GLU A 165 9.91 15.64 9.53
C GLU A 165 8.44 15.89 9.21
N ILE A 166 7.82 16.85 9.90
CA ILE A 166 6.43 17.24 9.69
C ILE A 166 6.29 18.02 8.37
N THR A 167 7.21 18.95 8.11
CA THR A 167 7.16 19.85 6.95
C THR A 167 7.21 19.07 5.63
N ARG A 168 8.13 18.10 5.51
CA ARG A 168 8.33 17.33 4.27
C ARG A 168 7.08 16.55 3.84
N ILE A 169 6.40 15.88 4.79
CA ILE A 169 5.18 15.13 4.48
C ILE A 169 3.97 16.05 4.30
N ALA A 170 3.90 17.16 5.05
CA ALA A 170 2.83 18.14 4.87
C ALA A 170 2.82 18.69 3.44
N HIS A 171 3.97 19.05 2.87
CA HIS A 171 4.08 19.49 1.48
C HIS A 171 3.57 18.44 0.48
N LEU A 172 3.85 17.15 0.69
CA LEU A 172 3.34 16.08 -0.18
C LEU A 172 1.81 15.96 -0.07
N ALA A 173 1.26 16.01 1.13
CA ALA A 173 -0.18 15.92 1.36
C ALA A 173 -0.94 17.13 0.77
N PHE A 174 -0.41 18.36 0.93
CA PHE A 174 -0.98 19.56 0.31
C PHE A 174 -0.95 19.51 -1.22
N LYS A 175 0.19 19.11 -1.83
CA LYS A 175 0.29 18.93 -3.28
C LYS A 175 -0.69 17.88 -3.80
N SER A 176 -0.89 16.80 -3.04
CA SER A 176 -1.91 15.80 -3.38
C SER A 176 -3.32 16.39 -3.33
N ALA A 177 -3.65 17.12 -2.25
CA ALA A 177 -4.95 17.76 -2.10
C ALA A 177 -5.23 18.77 -3.24
N GLN A 178 -4.23 19.57 -3.66
CA GLN A 178 -4.36 20.52 -4.79
C GLN A 178 -4.80 19.85 -6.09
N ASN A 179 -4.30 18.63 -6.35
CA ASN A 179 -4.61 17.85 -7.54
C ASN A 179 -5.88 16.98 -7.39
N ARG A 180 -6.52 17.03 -6.21
CA ARG A 180 -7.76 16.31 -5.89
C ARG A 180 -8.90 17.30 -5.66
N ARG A 181 -9.63 17.21 -4.54
CA ARG A 181 -10.77 18.07 -4.22
C ARG A 181 -10.38 19.28 -3.36
N LYS A 182 -9.08 19.58 -3.29
CA LYS A 182 -8.50 20.73 -2.59
C LYS A 182 -8.90 20.78 -1.12
N LYS A 183 -8.96 19.62 -0.46
CA LYS A 183 -9.24 19.53 0.97
C LYS A 183 -8.22 18.62 1.66
N LEU A 184 -7.61 19.14 2.74
CA LEU A 184 -6.70 18.41 3.60
C LEU A 184 -7.24 18.44 5.03
N THR A 185 -7.42 17.27 5.63
CA THR A 185 -7.78 17.13 7.05
C THR A 185 -6.57 16.61 7.81
N MET A 186 -6.02 17.43 8.69
CA MET A 186 -4.94 17.04 9.58
C MET A 186 -5.51 16.41 10.84
N VAL A 187 -5.01 15.22 11.20
CA VAL A 187 -5.50 14.42 12.33
C VAL A 187 -4.42 14.30 13.41
N ASP A 188 -4.81 14.55 14.66
CA ASP A 188 -3.87 14.60 15.80
C ASP A 188 -4.55 14.38 17.17
N LYS A 189 -3.81 14.59 18.26
CA LYS A 189 -4.34 14.68 19.63
C LYS A 189 -3.83 15.93 20.37
N ALA A 190 -3.89 17.10 19.74
CA ALA A 190 -3.28 18.35 20.24
C ALA A 190 -3.94 18.91 21.52
N ASN A 191 -5.11 18.39 21.91
CA ASN A 191 -5.69 18.69 23.22
C ASN A 191 -4.92 18.01 24.38
N VAL A 192 -4.12 16.98 24.09
CA VAL A 192 -3.35 16.23 25.10
C VAL A 192 -1.84 16.29 24.84
N LEU A 193 -1.40 16.00 23.61
CA LEU A 193 0.01 15.72 23.29
C LEU A 193 0.75 16.95 22.73
N GLU A 194 1.95 17.23 23.25
CA GLU A 194 2.84 18.29 22.73
C GLU A 194 3.30 18.00 21.29
N THR A 195 3.61 16.75 20.96
CA THR A 195 3.95 16.34 19.59
C THR A 195 2.85 16.74 18.61
N SER A 196 1.59 16.46 18.96
CA SER A 196 0.42 16.86 18.18
C SER A 196 0.24 18.39 18.09
N ARG A 197 0.58 19.15 19.13
CA ARG A 197 0.58 20.63 19.07
C ARG A 197 1.63 21.16 18.10
N LEU A 198 2.83 20.57 18.10
CA LEU A 198 3.88 20.89 17.12
C LEU A 198 3.41 20.56 15.69
N TRP A 199 2.85 19.37 15.48
CA TRP A 199 2.25 18.95 14.22
C TRP A 199 1.23 19.97 13.70
N ARG A 200 0.27 20.39 14.52
CA ARG A 200 -0.70 21.44 14.14
C ARG A 200 -0.03 22.74 13.74
N LYS A 201 0.93 23.22 14.53
CA LYS A 201 1.64 24.48 14.29
C LYS A 201 2.35 24.45 12.94
N VAL A 202 3.09 23.38 12.66
CA VAL A 202 3.87 23.24 11.43
C VAL A 202 2.95 23.07 10.22
N VAL A 203 1.93 22.23 10.30
CA VAL A 203 0.99 22.03 9.17
C VAL A 203 0.22 23.31 8.85
N GLN A 204 -0.18 24.11 9.85
CA GLN A 204 -0.77 25.44 9.61
C GLN A 204 0.19 26.36 8.85
N LYS A 205 1.44 26.46 9.31
CA LYS A 205 2.48 27.28 8.67
C LYS A 205 2.74 26.84 7.22
N VAL A 206 2.83 25.54 6.97
CA VAL A 206 2.96 25.01 5.60
C VAL A 206 1.73 25.36 4.75
N GLY A 207 0.53 25.28 5.33
CA GLY A 207 -0.73 25.60 4.66
C GLY A 207 -0.82 27.03 4.13
N GLU A 208 -0.08 27.99 4.69
CA GLU A 208 0.02 29.37 4.17
C GLU A 208 0.56 29.40 2.73
N SER A 209 1.36 28.40 2.33
CA SER A 209 1.88 28.25 0.96
C SER A 209 0.89 27.58 -0.01
N TYR A 210 -0.26 27.12 0.48
CA TYR A 210 -1.29 26.39 -0.28
C TYR A 210 -2.68 27.01 -0.08
N PRO A 211 -2.87 28.30 -0.42
CA PRO A 211 -4.10 29.04 -0.09
C PRO A 211 -5.36 28.50 -0.80
N ASP A 212 -5.21 27.67 -1.82
CA ASP A 212 -6.32 27.06 -2.54
C ASP A 212 -6.78 25.72 -1.94
N VAL A 213 -6.09 25.20 -0.92
CA VAL A 213 -6.47 23.98 -0.19
C VAL A 213 -7.16 24.34 1.11
N LEU A 214 -8.39 23.84 1.31
CA LEU A 214 -9.07 23.92 2.60
C LEU A 214 -8.38 23.00 3.62
N LEU A 215 -7.79 23.61 4.66
CA LEU A 215 -7.16 22.90 5.78
C LEU A 215 -8.14 22.78 6.96
N ASP A 216 -8.53 21.55 7.28
CA ASP A 216 -9.34 21.19 8.45
C ASP A 216 -8.51 20.44 9.49
N PHE A 217 -8.98 20.42 10.74
CA PHE A 217 -8.37 19.66 11.84
C PHE A 217 -9.39 18.74 12.49
N LEU A 218 -8.99 17.51 12.78
CA LEU A 218 -9.76 16.58 13.61
C LEU A 218 -8.87 15.95 14.67
N PHE A 219 -9.47 15.62 15.82
CA PHE A 219 -8.81 14.73 16.77
C PHE A 219 -8.95 13.28 16.30
N VAL A 220 -7.94 12.45 16.55
CA VAL A 220 -7.85 11.06 16.09
C VAL A 220 -9.04 10.19 16.49
N ASP A 221 -9.59 10.38 17.69
CA ASP A 221 -10.79 9.71 18.17
C ASP A 221 -12.04 10.10 17.37
N ASN A 222 -12.20 11.38 17.05
CA ASN A 222 -13.28 11.83 16.18
C ASN A 222 -13.04 11.40 14.72
N ALA A 223 -11.80 11.41 14.24
CA ALA A 223 -11.46 10.95 12.90
C ALA A 223 -11.86 9.49 12.68
N ALA A 224 -11.58 8.60 13.65
CA ALA A 224 -12.02 7.21 13.62
C ALA A 224 -13.55 7.11 13.47
N MET A 225 -14.30 7.82 14.33
CA MET A 225 -15.76 7.88 14.20
C MET A 225 -16.23 8.41 12.83
N GLN A 226 -15.60 9.46 12.31
CA GLN A 226 -15.98 10.09 11.04
C GLN A 226 -15.68 9.20 9.83
N ILE A 227 -14.63 8.38 9.86
CA ILE A 227 -14.33 7.40 8.81
C ILE A 227 -15.49 6.40 8.67
N ILE A 228 -16.11 6.01 9.79
CA ILE A 228 -17.26 5.10 9.78
C ILE A 228 -18.55 5.84 9.42
N LEU A 229 -18.81 7.01 10.02
CA LEU A 229 -20.10 7.70 9.92
C LEU A 229 -20.28 8.45 8.60
N ASN A 230 -19.22 9.07 8.08
CA ASN A 230 -19.28 9.88 6.87
C ASN A 230 -17.90 9.93 6.17
N PRO A 231 -17.40 8.80 5.63
CA PRO A 231 -16.09 8.74 4.98
C PRO A 231 -15.98 9.68 3.76
N LYS A 232 -17.10 9.99 3.11
CA LYS A 232 -17.20 10.87 1.94
C LYS A 232 -16.75 12.31 2.20
N GLN A 233 -16.67 12.73 3.47
CA GLN A 233 -16.24 14.10 3.82
C GLN A 233 -14.73 14.33 3.62
N PHE A 234 -13.94 13.25 3.65
CA PHE A 234 -12.49 13.32 3.55
C PHE A 234 -12.06 13.42 2.10
N ASP A 235 -10.92 14.05 1.84
CA ASP A 235 -10.23 14.03 0.55
C ASP A 235 -8.79 13.57 0.74
N VAL A 236 -8.00 14.35 1.47
CA VAL A 236 -6.69 13.94 1.96
C VAL A 236 -6.69 13.99 3.48
N ILE A 237 -6.24 12.92 4.12
CA ILE A 237 -5.97 12.88 5.56
C ILE A 237 -4.46 12.91 5.76
N LEU A 238 -3.95 13.78 6.62
CA LEU A 238 -2.53 13.83 7.02
C LEU A 238 -2.41 13.55 8.51
N THR A 239 -1.52 12.64 8.90
CA THR A 239 -1.35 12.26 10.30
C THR A 239 0.03 11.67 10.60
N GLU A 240 0.40 11.65 11.89
CA GLU A 240 1.61 10.99 12.38
C GLU A 240 1.58 9.46 12.23
N ASN A 241 2.69 8.80 12.55
CA ASN A 241 2.90 7.39 12.28
C ASN A 241 1.90 6.44 12.96
N LEU A 242 1.78 6.51 14.28
CA LEU A 242 0.91 5.60 15.04
C LEU A 242 -0.57 5.81 14.69
N PHE A 243 -1.03 7.05 14.61
CA PHE A 243 -2.42 7.36 14.23
C PHE A 243 -2.71 6.97 12.79
N GLY A 244 -1.77 7.21 11.88
CA GLY A 244 -1.90 6.80 10.47
C GLY A 244 -1.97 5.30 10.31
N ASP A 245 -1.24 4.53 11.12
CA ASP A 245 -1.35 3.07 11.15
C ASP A 245 -2.79 2.64 11.39
N ILE A 246 -3.34 3.08 12.53
CA ILE A 246 -4.67 2.71 13.00
C ILE A 246 -5.76 3.16 12.02
N LEU A 247 -5.76 4.44 11.64
CA LEU A 247 -6.81 5.01 10.79
C LEU A 247 -6.78 4.43 9.37
N SER A 248 -5.59 4.10 8.87
CA SER A 248 -5.48 3.51 7.54
C SER A 248 -5.97 2.07 7.49
N ASP A 249 -5.76 1.28 8.54
CA ASP A 249 -6.32 -0.06 8.65
C ASP A 249 -7.85 -0.02 8.86
N GLU A 250 -8.35 0.93 9.66
CA GLU A 250 -9.79 1.19 9.79
C GLU A 250 -10.42 1.54 8.44
N ALA A 251 -9.83 2.51 7.72
CA ALA A 251 -10.29 2.93 6.40
C ALA A 251 -10.19 1.81 5.36
N SER A 252 -9.29 0.85 5.56
CA SER A 252 -9.12 -0.28 4.66
C SER A 252 -10.31 -1.21 4.71
N VAL A 253 -10.76 -1.57 5.91
CA VAL A 253 -11.84 -2.54 6.11
C VAL A 253 -13.19 -2.00 5.62
N ILE A 254 -13.45 -0.69 5.72
CA ILE A 254 -14.71 -0.11 5.28
C ILE A 254 -14.93 -0.22 3.76
N THR A 255 -13.88 -0.45 2.96
CA THR A 255 -14.01 -0.64 1.50
C THR A 255 -14.48 -2.04 1.10
N GLY A 256 -14.49 -3.00 2.03
CA GLY A 256 -15.02 -4.35 1.85
C GLY A 256 -13.98 -5.43 1.57
N SER A 257 -12.76 -5.09 1.13
CA SER A 257 -11.64 -6.06 1.09
C SER A 257 -10.28 -5.40 1.19
N ILE A 258 -9.47 -5.91 2.11
CA ILE A 258 -8.05 -5.55 2.27
C ILE A 258 -7.23 -5.96 1.03
N GLY A 259 -7.67 -6.99 0.30
CA GLY A 259 -7.02 -7.49 -0.93
C GLY A 259 -7.04 -6.51 -2.11
N LEU A 260 -7.69 -5.35 -1.95
CA LEU A 260 -7.83 -4.31 -2.98
C LEU A 260 -6.94 -3.09 -2.74
N LEU A 261 -6.16 -3.08 -1.66
CA LEU A 261 -5.56 -1.86 -1.15
C LEU A 261 -4.05 -1.86 -1.35
N ALA A 262 -3.62 -0.99 -2.24
CA ALA A 262 -2.23 -0.68 -2.52
C ALA A 262 -1.72 0.45 -1.64
N SER A 263 -0.40 0.54 -1.50
CA SER A 263 0.25 1.66 -0.85
C SER A 263 1.57 2.02 -1.52
N ALA A 264 1.96 3.28 -1.35
CA ALA A 264 3.27 3.77 -1.73
C ALA A 264 3.96 4.39 -0.52
N SER A 265 5.22 4.05 -0.31
CA SER A 265 6.10 4.65 0.69
C SER A 265 7.16 5.45 -0.05
N LEU A 266 7.13 6.78 0.07
CA LEU A 266 7.95 7.70 -0.68
C LEU A 266 8.98 8.38 0.23
N GLY A 267 10.22 8.44 -0.26
CA GLY A 267 11.28 9.28 0.29
C GLY A 267 11.67 10.38 -0.70
N GLU A 268 12.80 11.05 -0.43
CA GLU A 268 13.33 12.07 -1.35
C GLU A 268 13.93 11.47 -2.63
N LYS A 269 14.54 10.28 -2.50
CA LYS A 269 15.28 9.62 -3.59
C LYS A 269 14.76 8.24 -3.94
N ASN A 270 14.14 7.56 -3.00
CA ASN A 270 13.69 6.18 -3.13
C ASN A 270 12.18 6.10 -2.98
N ALA A 271 11.58 5.08 -3.60
CA ALA A 271 10.17 4.76 -3.46
C ALA A 271 9.97 3.25 -3.32
N LEU A 272 9.00 2.85 -2.50
CA LEU A 272 8.58 1.46 -2.30
C LEU A 272 7.07 1.35 -2.49
N PHE A 273 6.64 0.33 -3.23
CA PHE A 273 5.23 0.07 -3.52
C PHE A 273 4.86 -1.32 -3.01
N GLU A 274 3.80 -1.41 -2.21
CA GLU A 274 3.39 -2.66 -1.55
C GLU A 274 1.88 -2.75 -1.36
N PRO A 275 1.30 -3.95 -1.47
CA PRO A 275 -0.05 -4.19 -0.96
C PRO A 275 -0.04 -4.05 0.57
N ILE A 276 -1.17 -3.65 1.16
CA ILE A 276 -1.24 -3.54 2.62
C ILE A 276 -1.54 -4.88 3.32
N HIS A 277 -1.99 -5.90 2.58
CA HIS A 277 -2.34 -7.19 3.16
C HIS A 277 -1.09 -7.92 3.69
N GLY A 278 -1.25 -8.69 4.77
CA GLY A 278 -0.17 -9.51 5.32
C GLY A 278 0.20 -10.71 4.45
N SER A 279 1.13 -11.53 4.93
CA SER A 279 1.67 -12.69 4.21
C SER A 279 0.68 -13.86 4.02
N TYR A 280 -0.44 -13.88 4.73
CA TYR A 280 -1.48 -14.91 4.67
C TYR A 280 -0.94 -16.36 4.46
N PRO A 281 -0.06 -16.87 5.35
CA PRO A 281 0.70 -18.10 5.12
C PRO A 281 -0.14 -19.34 4.79
N GLN A 282 -1.38 -19.40 5.31
CA GLN A 282 -2.34 -20.47 5.06
C GLN A 282 -2.81 -20.55 3.60
N ALA A 283 -2.65 -19.49 2.80
CA ALA A 283 -2.97 -19.45 1.37
C ALA A 283 -1.77 -19.68 0.46
N LYS A 284 -0.55 -19.76 1.02
CA LYS A 284 0.68 -19.98 0.27
C LYS A 284 0.58 -21.23 -0.60
N GLY A 285 0.86 -21.06 -1.90
CA GLY A 285 0.87 -22.10 -2.91
C GLY A 285 -0.50 -22.67 -3.27
N LYS A 286 -1.60 -22.04 -2.82
CA LYS A 286 -2.97 -22.51 -3.08
C LYS A 286 -3.66 -21.80 -4.23
N ASN A 287 -3.03 -20.79 -4.84
CA ASN A 287 -3.62 -19.99 -5.91
C ASN A 287 -4.96 -19.33 -5.49
N ILE A 288 -5.09 -18.91 -4.22
CA ILE A 288 -6.31 -18.25 -3.69
C ILE A 288 -6.06 -16.83 -3.18
N ALA A 289 -4.82 -16.34 -3.30
CA ALA A 289 -4.43 -15.01 -2.86
C ALA A 289 -4.94 -13.95 -3.85
N ASN A 290 -5.47 -12.84 -3.36
CA ASN A 290 -5.91 -11.75 -4.23
C ASN A 290 -4.70 -10.94 -4.73
N PRO A 291 -4.41 -10.93 -6.05
CA PRO A 291 -3.26 -10.20 -6.58
C PRO A 291 -3.55 -8.71 -6.83
N ILE A 292 -4.81 -8.27 -6.70
CA ILE A 292 -5.25 -6.94 -7.13
C ILE A 292 -4.48 -5.83 -6.41
N ALA A 293 -4.31 -5.91 -5.08
CA ALA A 293 -3.54 -4.92 -4.32
C ALA A 293 -2.09 -4.79 -4.82
N SER A 294 -1.41 -5.89 -5.13
CA SER A 294 -0.04 -5.86 -5.67
C SER A 294 0.01 -5.26 -7.08
N ILE A 295 -0.98 -5.57 -7.92
CA ILE A 295 -1.10 -4.99 -9.26
C ILE A 295 -1.39 -3.48 -9.18
N LEU A 296 -2.26 -3.05 -8.26
CA LEU A 296 -2.53 -1.62 -8.01
C LEU A 296 -1.30 -0.90 -7.44
N SER A 297 -0.47 -1.59 -6.66
CA SER A 297 0.82 -1.05 -6.19
C SER A 297 1.78 -0.81 -7.36
N ALA A 298 1.77 -1.69 -8.37
CA ALA A 298 2.49 -1.46 -9.61
C ALA A 298 1.91 -0.29 -10.43
N ALA A 299 0.60 -0.04 -10.39
CA ALA A 299 0.02 1.17 -10.97
C ALA A 299 0.52 2.44 -10.26
N MET A 300 0.57 2.45 -8.92
CA MET A 300 1.15 3.56 -8.15
C MET A 300 2.64 3.79 -8.47
N LEU A 301 3.39 2.71 -8.76
CA LEU A 301 4.77 2.80 -9.24
C LEU A 301 4.85 3.56 -10.57
N LEU A 302 3.97 3.24 -11.53
CA LEU A 302 3.91 3.95 -12.81
C LEU A 302 3.58 5.44 -12.61
N GLU A 303 2.60 5.77 -11.76
CA GLU A 303 2.25 7.16 -11.45
C GLU A 303 3.42 7.95 -10.85
N HIS A 304 4.23 7.32 -10.00
CA HIS A 304 5.42 7.94 -9.41
C HIS A 304 6.42 8.42 -10.47
N PHE A 305 6.54 7.69 -11.58
CA PHE A 305 7.38 8.07 -12.72
C PHE A 305 6.67 8.92 -13.78
N GLY A 306 5.45 9.41 -13.48
CA GLY A 306 4.66 10.24 -14.39
C GLY A 306 3.94 9.46 -15.50
N LEU A 307 3.92 8.14 -15.42
CA LEU A 307 3.26 7.24 -16.38
C LEU A 307 1.77 7.07 -16.05
N PHE A 308 1.05 8.20 -15.97
CA PHE A 308 -0.35 8.23 -15.57
C PHE A 308 -1.28 7.54 -16.58
N THR A 309 -0.93 7.57 -17.87
CA THR A 309 -1.74 6.92 -18.92
C THR A 309 -1.68 5.41 -18.77
N GLU A 310 -0.49 4.89 -18.52
CA GLU A 310 -0.17 3.48 -18.32
C GLU A 310 -0.80 2.97 -17.02
N ALA A 311 -0.66 3.72 -15.93
CA ALA A 311 -1.32 3.41 -14.65
C ALA A 311 -2.85 3.31 -14.80
N ASN A 312 -3.45 4.24 -15.53
CA ASN A 312 -4.89 4.24 -15.80
C ASN A 312 -5.37 3.01 -16.58
N VAL A 313 -4.52 2.41 -17.42
CA VAL A 313 -4.84 1.15 -18.12
C VAL A 313 -4.95 0.01 -17.11
N ILE A 314 -4.04 -0.05 -16.12
CA ILE A 314 -4.11 -1.05 -15.04
C ILE A 314 -5.40 -0.85 -14.23
N TYR A 315 -5.73 0.38 -13.82
CA TYR A 315 -6.96 0.66 -13.07
C TYR A 315 -8.21 0.17 -13.82
N LYS A 316 -8.31 0.47 -15.12
CA LYS A 316 -9.42 0.00 -15.97
C LYS A 316 -9.44 -1.52 -16.11
N ALA A 317 -8.29 -2.16 -16.22
CA ALA A 317 -8.21 -3.62 -16.31
C ALA A 317 -8.70 -4.31 -15.02
N ILE A 318 -8.39 -3.73 -13.86
CA ILE A 318 -8.90 -4.20 -12.56
C ILE A 318 -10.40 -3.93 -12.43
N GLU A 319 -10.88 -2.75 -12.80
CA GLU A 319 -12.33 -2.44 -12.83
C GLU A 319 -13.09 -3.47 -13.68
N LYS A 320 -12.58 -3.79 -14.88
CA LYS A 320 -13.12 -4.86 -15.72
C LYS A 320 -13.09 -6.22 -15.04
N ALA A 321 -11.97 -6.62 -14.44
CA ALA A 321 -11.88 -7.91 -13.74
C ALA A 321 -12.98 -8.06 -12.68
N ILE A 322 -13.22 -6.99 -11.92
CA ILE A 322 -14.27 -6.92 -10.91
C ILE A 322 -15.66 -6.98 -11.57
N GLU A 323 -15.93 -6.20 -12.62
CA GLU A 323 -17.21 -6.18 -13.34
C GLU A 323 -17.58 -7.55 -13.95
N TYR A 324 -16.60 -8.23 -14.55
CA TYR A 324 -16.76 -9.58 -15.11
C TYR A 324 -16.72 -10.68 -14.05
N LYS A 325 -16.57 -10.33 -12.77
CA LYS A 325 -16.47 -11.27 -11.63
C LYS A 325 -15.31 -12.26 -11.77
N VAL A 326 -14.24 -11.84 -12.44
CA VAL A 326 -12.94 -12.53 -12.50
C VAL A 326 -12.11 -12.05 -11.31
N VAL A 327 -12.47 -12.55 -10.13
CA VAL A 327 -11.91 -12.13 -8.83
C VAL A 327 -11.62 -13.35 -7.96
N THR A 328 -10.80 -13.21 -6.92
CA THR A 328 -10.49 -14.31 -5.99
C THR A 328 -11.57 -14.51 -4.91
N VAL A 329 -11.42 -15.58 -4.14
CA VAL A 329 -12.39 -16.05 -3.13
C VAL A 329 -12.68 -15.06 -2.00
N ASP A 330 -11.76 -14.12 -1.74
CA ASP A 330 -11.94 -13.05 -0.75
C ASP A 330 -12.98 -12.02 -1.18
N LEU A 331 -13.11 -11.78 -2.49
CA LEU A 331 -14.11 -10.86 -3.06
C LEU A 331 -15.41 -11.58 -3.42
N LYS A 332 -15.31 -12.86 -3.77
CA LYS A 332 -16.46 -13.69 -4.14
C LYS A 332 -16.25 -15.13 -3.65
N PRO A 333 -16.94 -15.57 -2.58
CA PRO A 333 -16.71 -16.88 -1.95
C PRO A 333 -16.83 -18.10 -2.88
N ASP A 334 -17.67 -18.03 -3.92
CA ASP A 334 -17.87 -19.09 -4.92
C ASP A 334 -17.05 -18.87 -6.21
N SER A 335 -16.00 -18.04 -6.14
CA SER A 335 -15.16 -17.80 -7.31
C SER A 335 -14.45 -19.06 -7.79
N LYS A 336 -14.35 -19.19 -9.11
CA LYS A 336 -13.59 -20.23 -9.80
C LYS A 336 -12.19 -19.76 -10.22
N PHE A 337 -11.87 -18.48 -9.98
CA PHE A 337 -10.63 -17.85 -10.40
C PHE A 337 -9.69 -17.70 -9.21
N GLY A 338 -8.44 -18.10 -9.40
CA GLY A 338 -7.38 -17.96 -8.42
C GLY A 338 -6.45 -16.80 -8.73
N THR A 339 -5.35 -16.71 -7.98
CA THR A 339 -4.32 -15.66 -8.11
C THR A 339 -3.84 -15.50 -9.55
N ASN A 340 -3.53 -16.63 -10.21
CA ASN A 340 -2.97 -16.66 -11.56
C ASN A 340 -3.98 -16.22 -12.61
N GLU A 341 -5.22 -16.71 -12.52
CA GLU A 341 -6.27 -16.43 -13.50
C GLU A 341 -6.68 -14.95 -13.45
N VAL A 342 -6.76 -14.36 -12.26
CA VAL A 342 -7.02 -12.90 -12.12
C VAL A 342 -5.86 -12.09 -12.70
N GLY A 343 -4.62 -12.44 -12.40
CA GLY A 343 -3.45 -11.75 -12.96
C GLY A 343 -3.33 -11.88 -14.49
N GLU A 344 -3.65 -13.05 -15.03
CA GLU A 344 -3.70 -13.28 -16.48
C GLU A 344 -4.82 -12.49 -17.16
N PHE A 345 -6.02 -12.44 -16.58
CA PHE A 345 -7.10 -11.63 -17.10
C PHE A 345 -6.68 -10.16 -17.21
N VAL A 346 -6.13 -9.59 -16.13
CA VAL A 346 -5.66 -8.20 -16.12
C VAL A 346 -4.60 -7.95 -17.20
N SER A 347 -3.59 -8.82 -17.30
CA SER A 347 -2.55 -8.72 -18.32
C SER A 347 -3.13 -8.74 -19.74
N ASN A 348 -4.11 -9.62 -20.01
CA ASN A 348 -4.74 -9.73 -21.31
C ASN A 348 -5.59 -8.51 -21.67
N VAL A 349 -6.26 -7.90 -20.69
CA VAL A 349 -6.96 -6.63 -20.90
C VAL A 349 -5.98 -5.51 -21.29
N ILE A 350 -4.80 -5.47 -20.66
CA ILE A 350 -3.74 -4.51 -21.02
C ILE A 350 -3.27 -4.72 -22.47
N PHE A 351 -2.97 -5.96 -22.87
CA PHE A 351 -2.54 -6.29 -24.23
C PHE A 351 -3.58 -5.97 -25.30
N SER A 352 -4.85 -6.24 -25.02
CA SER A 352 -5.94 -6.14 -26.00
C SER A 352 -6.41 -4.70 -26.28
N LYS A 353 -5.90 -3.68 -25.58
CA LYS A 353 -6.34 -2.27 -25.72
C LYS A 353 -7.88 -2.13 -25.79
N ASP A 354 -8.59 -2.89 -24.96
CA ASP A 354 -10.05 -2.97 -24.86
C ASP A 354 -10.81 -3.88 -25.85
N ASP A 355 -10.15 -4.60 -26.77
CA ASP A 355 -10.81 -5.60 -27.64
C ASP A 355 -11.02 -6.95 -26.90
N LEU A 356 -12.05 -7.00 -26.05
CA LEU A 356 -12.45 -8.17 -25.26
C LEU A 356 -13.15 -9.29 -26.07
N LEU A 357 -13.01 -9.32 -27.40
CA LEU A 357 -13.66 -10.33 -28.26
C LEU A 357 -13.30 -11.79 -27.88
N TYR A 358 -12.22 -11.99 -27.13
CA TYR A 358 -11.74 -13.30 -26.67
C TYR A 358 -12.42 -13.85 -25.41
N PHE A 359 -13.09 -13.03 -24.58
CA PHE A 359 -13.64 -13.44 -23.28
C PHE A 359 -15.17 -13.47 -23.24
N ARG A 360 -15.82 -14.05 -24.25
CA ARG A 360 -17.22 -14.48 -24.07
C ARG A 360 -17.24 -15.70 -23.14
N ASN A 361 -18.16 -15.71 -22.17
CA ASN A 361 -18.30 -16.67 -21.07
C ASN A 361 -18.21 -18.16 -21.44
N ASP A 362 -18.33 -18.52 -22.72
CA ASP A 362 -18.27 -19.89 -23.22
C ASP A 362 -16.83 -20.39 -23.48
N ASN A 363 -15.83 -19.50 -23.55
CA ASN A 363 -14.44 -19.83 -23.90
C ASN A 363 -13.46 -19.86 -22.72
N VAL A 364 -13.93 -19.75 -21.47
CA VAL A 364 -13.07 -19.80 -20.28
C VAL A 364 -12.55 -21.22 -20.00
N HIS A 365 -13.07 -22.23 -20.71
CA HIS A 365 -12.38 -23.49 -20.88
C HIS A 365 -11.52 -23.44 -22.13
N ILE A 366 -10.22 -23.19 -21.95
CA ILE A 366 -9.06 -23.80 -22.63
C ILE A 366 -7.90 -22.83 -22.43
N GLY A 367 -7.16 -23.05 -21.34
CA GLY A 367 -5.78 -22.61 -21.24
C GLY A 367 -4.92 -23.44 -22.19
N GLN A 368 -4.95 -23.12 -23.48
CA GLN A 368 -3.91 -23.46 -24.46
C GLN A 368 -3.93 -22.38 -25.55
N SER A 369 -3.11 -21.35 -25.35
CA SER A 369 -2.70 -20.46 -26.43
C SER A 369 -2.13 -21.30 -27.57
N THR A 370 -2.84 -21.39 -28.68
CA THR A 370 -2.24 -21.81 -29.96
C THR A 370 -1.90 -20.54 -30.70
N ILE A 371 -0.61 -20.21 -30.74
CA ILE A 371 -0.05 -19.26 -31.70
C ILE A 371 -0.31 -19.87 -33.09
N VAL A 372 -0.94 -19.11 -33.99
CA VAL A 372 -0.93 -19.39 -35.43
C VAL A 372 0.08 -18.46 -36.09
#